data_AF-A0A1B7N8H0-F1
#
_entry.id   AF-A0A1B7N8H0-F1
#
_cell.length_a   1.000
_cell.length_b   1.000
_cell.length_c   1.000
_cell.angle_alpha   90.00
_cell.angle_beta   90.00
_cell.angle_gamma   90.00
#
_symmetry.space_group_name_H-M   'P 1'
#
loop_
_entity.id
_entity.type
_entity.pdbx_description
1 polymer ?
#
loop_
_entity_poly.entity_id
_entity_poly.type
_entity_poly.pdbx_seq_one_letter_code
_entity_poly.pdbx_strand_id
1 'polypeptide(L)'
;MIPPFVAPVYEPLPYELSGLTFMQLPFHTQRYLGMAKLVPPHARGLNSIHDEHTRISQSFFRSLTGNNEALVDKRHEAVAMTRELEAVVPPSAKRWYAAAQKSRLHQVFGVLLPERELLFTEYVSKFDALIWLDQQGRTNYTPEDWQGYRDARLKPVLDSATHALIAMDEGMTRYTTTTRHTWRTHHSPSFRSPCTGAHSERSNTSITHGGTEGPDSGEL
;
A
#
# COMPACT_ATOMS: atom_id res chain seq x y z
N MET A 1 2.08 -24.20 -4.97
CA MET A 1 1.67 -23.33 -3.85
C MET A 1 2.18 -21.92 -4.12
N ILE A 2 1.48 -20.87 -3.66
CA ILE A 2 2.04 -19.50 -3.66
C ILE A 2 3.15 -19.51 -2.60
N PRO A 3 4.40 -19.07 -2.89
CA PRO A 3 5.39 -18.96 -1.83
C PRO A 3 4.85 -17.99 -0.77
N PRO A 4 5.09 -18.23 0.53
CA PRO A 4 4.62 -17.34 1.57
C PRO A 4 5.16 -15.92 1.35
N PHE A 5 4.37 -14.91 1.69
CA PHE A 5 4.89 -13.54 1.74
C PHE A 5 5.93 -13.45 2.85
N VAL A 6 7.20 -13.31 2.47
CA VAL A 6 8.26 -12.96 3.41
C VAL A 6 8.31 -11.45 3.44
N ALA A 7 7.80 -10.88 4.53
CA ALA A 7 7.91 -9.45 4.73
C ALA A 7 9.39 -9.06 4.89
N PRO A 8 9.80 -7.89 4.36
CA PRO A 8 11.10 -7.36 4.71
C PRO A 8 11.19 -7.21 6.23
N VAL A 9 12.23 -7.80 6.81
CA VAL A 9 12.55 -7.62 8.22
C VAL A 9 13.06 -6.20 8.37
N TYR A 10 12.29 -5.36 9.05
CA TYR A 10 12.76 -4.01 9.39
C TYR A 10 13.65 -4.11 10.62
N GLU A 11 14.96 -4.00 10.43
CA GLU A 11 15.93 -3.85 11.50
C GLU A 11 16.12 -2.36 11.78
N PRO A 12 15.70 -1.85 12.96
CA PRO A 12 15.87 -0.46 13.27
C PRO A 12 17.35 -0.08 13.31
N LEU A 13 17.68 1.05 12.68
CA LEU A 13 19.01 1.65 12.80
C LEU A 13 19.32 2.01 14.27
N PRO A 14 20.61 2.17 14.63
CA PRO A 14 21.01 2.70 15.92
C PRO A 14 20.30 4.02 16.24
N TYR A 15 20.01 4.23 17.52
CA TYR A 15 19.37 5.43 18.03
C TYR A 15 20.39 6.54 18.21
N GLU A 16 20.36 7.52 17.30
CA GLU A 16 21.39 8.56 17.20
C GLU A 16 21.05 9.86 17.95
N LEU A 17 19.83 9.99 18.49
CA LEU A 17 19.40 11.25 19.10
C LEU A 17 19.84 11.40 20.56
N SER A 18 20.39 10.34 21.16
CA SER A 18 20.81 10.34 22.57
C SER A 18 21.84 11.42 22.87
N GLY A 19 21.61 12.20 23.93
CA GLY A 19 22.54 13.24 24.37
C GLY A 19 22.55 14.52 23.52
N LEU A 20 21.77 14.59 22.45
CA LEU A 20 21.65 15.81 21.64
C LEU A 20 20.78 16.86 22.34
N THR A 21 21.15 18.13 22.20
CA THR A 21 20.26 19.26 22.51
C THR A 21 19.24 19.47 21.38
N PHE A 22 18.16 20.20 21.64
CA PHE A 22 17.12 20.46 20.63
C PHE A 22 17.70 21.04 19.32
N MET A 23 18.65 21.97 19.42
CA MET A 23 19.27 22.63 18.26
C MET A 23 20.22 21.70 17.46
N GLN A 24 20.65 20.59 18.06
CA GLN A 24 21.51 19.59 17.41
C GLN A 24 20.71 18.47 16.75
N LEU A 25 19.39 18.39 16.99
CA LEU A 25 18.54 17.39 16.36
C LEU A 25 18.49 17.60 14.83
N PRO A 26 18.28 16.53 14.03
CA PRO A 26 18.00 16.68 12.61
C PRO A 26 16.81 17.62 12.34
N PHE A 27 16.87 18.37 11.24
CA PHE A 27 15.85 19.37 10.91
C PHE A 27 14.41 18.81 10.89
N HIS A 28 14.24 17.60 10.35
CA HIS A 28 12.93 16.95 10.29
C HIS A 28 12.38 16.61 11.69
N THR A 29 13.26 16.21 12.62
CA THR A 29 12.93 15.97 14.03
C THR A 29 12.49 17.25 14.71
N GLN A 30 13.27 18.33 14.59
CA GLN A 30 12.92 19.64 15.15
C GLN A 30 11.57 20.13 14.61
N ARG A 31 11.38 20.03 13.30
CA ARG A 31 10.13 20.43 12.62
C ARG A 31 8.95 19.61 13.13
N TYR A 32 9.10 18.29 13.25
CA TYR A 32 8.04 17.42 13.77
C TYR A 32 7.65 17.81 15.20
N LEU A 33 8.63 17.95 16.10
CA LEU A 33 8.38 18.34 17.49
C LEU A 33 7.68 19.71 17.58
N GLY A 34 8.06 20.65 16.71
CA GLY A 34 7.40 21.95 16.60
C GLY A 34 5.93 21.85 16.15
N MET A 35 5.66 21.06 15.11
CA MET A 35 4.29 20.84 14.61
C MET A 35 3.41 20.11 15.63
N ALA A 36 3.98 19.14 16.36
CA ALA A 36 3.32 18.41 17.45
C ALA A 36 3.15 19.26 18.72
N LYS A 37 3.72 20.48 18.77
CA LYS A 37 3.71 21.38 19.93
C LYS A 37 4.32 20.75 21.19
N LEU A 38 5.35 19.93 21.00
CA LEU A 38 6.05 19.23 22.09
C LEU A 38 7.39 19.87 22.47
N VAL A 39 7.77 20.99 21.83
CA VAL A 39 9.01 21.71 22.16
C VAL A 39 8.85 22.43 23.52
N PRO A 40 9.80 22.24 24.46
CA PRO A 40 9.81 23.01 25.72
C PRO A 40 9.83 24.54 25.48
N PRO A 41 9.22 25.36 26.36
CA PRO A 41 8.50 25.00 27.59
C PRO A 41 7.04 24.57 27.36
N HIS A 42 6.60 24.42 26.12
CA HIS A 42 5.18 24.27 25.77
C HIS A 42 4.68 22.81 25.81
N ALA A 43 5.54 21.86 26.17
CA ALA A 43 5.19 20.45 26.31
C ALA A 43 4.10 20.28 27.37
N ARG A 44 2.87 19.98 26.93
CA ARG A 44 1.67 19.86 27.75
C ARG A 44 1.70 18.61 28.65
N GLY A 45 2.54 18.59 29.67
CA GLY A 45 2.58 17.50 30.67
C GLY A 45 2.94 16.11 30.11
N LEU A 46 3.17 15.15 31.02
CA LEU A 46 3.63 13.79 30.69
C LEU A 46 2.66 13.02 29.77
N ASN A 47 1.37 13.34 29.81
CA ASN A 47 0.36 12.66 28.99
C ASN A 47 0.50 12.99 27.49
N SER A 48 1.06 14.15 27.14
CA SER A 48 1.13 14.56 25.73
C SER A 48 2.08 13.71 24.89
N ILE A 49 3.17 13.20 25.46
CA ILE A 49 4.09 12.31 24.73
C ILE A 49 3.39 10.96 24.45
N HIS A 50 2.66 10.44 25.44
CA HIS A 50 1.91 9.19 25.30
C HIS A 50 0.76 9.31 24.28
N ASP A 51 0.01 10.40 24.33
CA ASP A 51 -1.07 10.69 23.38
C ASP A 51 -0.51 10.80 21.96
N GLU A 52 0.62 11.50 21.80
CA GLU A 52 1.27 11.64 20.50
C GLU A 52 1.81 10.31 19.98
N HIS A 53 2.40 9.48 20.84
CA HIS A 53 2.84 8.14 20.49
C HIS A 53 1.68 7.29 19.94
N THR A 54 0.53 7.34 20.61
CA THR A 54 -0.69 6.65 20.16
C THR A 54 -1.15 7.19 18.81
N ARG A 55 -1.15 8.52 18.64
CA ARG A 55 -1.56 9.19 17.41
C ARG A 55 -0.69 8.80 16.22
N ILE A 56 0.64 8.81 16.36
CA ILE A 56 1.54 8.43 15.26
C ILE A 56 1.44 6.95 14.94
N SER A 57 1.21 6.08 15.93
CA SER A 57 1.01 4.65 15.71
C SER A 57 -0.26 4.38 14.90
N GLN A 58 -1.38 5.01 15.29
CA GLN A 58 -2.64 4.90 14.55
C GLN A 58 -2.51 5.43 13.12
N SER A 59 -1.86 6.58 12.94
CA SER A 59 -1.60 7.16 11.62
C SER A 59 -0.76 6.21 10.76
N PHE A 60 0.27 5.59 11.35
CA PHE A 60 1.12 4.63 10.67
C PHE A 60 0.35 3.41 10.17
N PHE A 61 -0.43 2.76 11.05
CA PHE A 61 -1.27 1.61 10.63
C PHE A 61 -2.30 1.98 9.56
N ARG A 62 -2.89 3.17 9.66
CA ARG A 62 -3.83 3.67 8.65
C ARG A 62 -3.16 3.84 7.29
N SER A 63 -1.99 4.47 7.25
CA SER A 63 -1.22 4.66 6.02
C SER A 63 -0.78 3.32 5.42
N LEU A 64 -0.45 2.33 6.25
CA LEU A 64 -0.09 1.00 5.78
C LEU A 64 -1.25 0.20 5.19
N THR A 65 -2.49 0.45 5.61
CA THR A 65 -3.63 -0.40 5.20
C THR A 65 -3.79 -0.43 3.68
N GLY A 66 -3.89 0.75 3.05
CA GLY A 66 -4.08 0.83 1.59
C GLY A 66 -2.87 0.31 0.80
N ASN A 67 -1.65 0.57 1.29
CA ASN A 67 -0.43 0.06 0.65
C ASN A 67 -0.34 -1.48 0.76
N ASN A 68 -0.67 -2.05 1.92
CA ASN A 68 -0.68 -3.49 2.14
C ASN A 68 -1.73 -4.20 1.28
N GLU A 69 -2.94 -3.66 1.18
CA GLU A 69 -4.00 -4.19 0.30
C GLU A 69 -3.52 -4.22 -1.15
N ALA A 70 -2.98 -3.09 -1.65
CA ALA A 70 -2.44 -3.02 -3.00
C ALA A 70 -1.28 -4.00 -3.26
N LEU A 71 -0.39 -4.20 -2.27
CA LEU A 71 0.70 -5.18 -2.34
C LEU A 71 0.17 -6.60 -2.50
N VAL A 72 -0.77 -6.99 -1.63
CA VAL A 72 -1.38 -8.33 -1.65
C VAL A 72 -2.09 -8.57 -2.96
N ASP A 73 -2.89 -7.62 -3.44
CA ASP A 73 -3.61 -7.71 -4.70
C ASP A 73 -2.67 -7.88 -5.89
N LYS A 74 -1.66 -7.01 -6.01
CA LYS A 74 -0.71 -7.05 -7.14
C LYS A 74 0.15 -8.30 -7.12
N ARG A 75 0.51 -8.81 -5.94
CA ARG A 75 1.20 -10.09 -5.79
C ARG A 75 0.33 -11.25 -6.26
N HIS A 76 -0.94 -11.29 -5.86
CA HIS A 76 -1.86 -12.35 -6.27
C HIS A 76 -2.15 -12.31 -7.78
N GLU A 77 -2.31 -11.13 -8.36
CA GLU A 77 -2.42 -10.96 -9.82
C GLU A 77 -1.18 -11.52 -10.54
N ALA A 78 0.03 -11.20 -10.04
CA ALA A 78 1.28 -11.65 -10.64
C ALA A 78 1.41 -13.18 -10.62
N VAL A 79 0.98 -13.83 -9.53
CA VAL A 79 1.02 -15.30 -9.39
C VAL A 79 -0.06 -15.99 -10.23
N ALA A 80 -1.27 -15.41 -10.30
CA ALA A 80 -2.33 -15.93 -11.16
C ALA A 80 -1.88 -15.96 -12.64
N MET A 81 -1.25 -14.88 -13.10
CA MET A 81 -0.75 -14.79 -14.48
C MET A 81 0.39 -15.76 -14.76
N THR A 82 1.29 -16.02 -13.79
CA THR A 82 2.33 -17.05 -13.96
C THR A 82 1.73 -18.44 -14.18
N ARG A 83 0.67 -18.79 -13.43
CA ARG A 83 -0.06 -20.06 -13.62
C ARG A 83 -0.77 -20.13 -14.97
N GLU A 84 -1.30 -19.02 -15.46
CA GLU A 84 -1.86 -18.94 -16.81
C GLU A 84 -0.78 -19.11 -17.88
N LEU A 85 0.44 -18.60 -17.65
CA LEU A 85 1.55 -18.77 -18.57
C LEU A 85 1.99 -20.24 -18.72
N GLU A 86 1.93 -20.99 -17.61
CA GLU A 86 2.14 -22.46 -17.60
C GLU A 86 1.04 -23.19 -18.38
N ALA A 87 -0.17 -22.63 -18.45
CA ALA A 87 -1.28 -23.15 -19.23
C ALA A 87 -1.22 -22.62 -20.68
N VAL A 88 -0.49 -23.32 -21.56
CA VAL A 88 -0.43 -23.17 -23.04
C VAL A 88 -0.94 -21.82 -23.57
N VAL A 89 -0.18 -20.75 -23.35
CA VAL A 89 -0.49 -19.42 -23.89
C VAL A 89 -0.17 -19.38 -25.40
N PRO A 90 -1.08 -18.90 -26.27
CA PRO A 90 -0.81 -18.73 -27.68
C PRO A 90 0.44 -17.88 -27.93
N PRO A 91 1.31 -18.25 -28.90
CA PRO A 91 2.52 -17.47 -29.21
C PRO A 91 2.25 -15.98 -29.49
N SER A 92 1.09 -15.66 -30.07
CA SER A 92 0.63 -14.30 -30.37
C SER A 92 0.36 -13.45 -29.13
N ALA A 93 0.06 -14.07 -27.98
CA ALA A 93 -0.24 -13.37 -26.73
C ALA A 93 0.98 -13.20 -25.81
N LYS A 94 2.06 -13.97 -26.01
CA LYS A 94 3.24 -13.99 -25.12
C LYS A 94 3.83 -12.61 -24.83
N ARG A 95 3.91 -11.73 -25.84
CA ARG A 95 4.46 -10.37 -25.70
C ARG A 95 3.61 -9.48 -24.79
N TRP A 96 2.28 -9.58 -24.90
CA TRP A 96 1.34 -8.85 -24.05
C TRP A 96 1.41 -9.33 -22.61
N TYR A 97 1.45 -10.65 -22.39
CA TYR A 97 1.63 -11.24 -21.07
C TYR A 97 2.93 -10.80 -20.41
N ALA A 98 4.06 -10.84 -21.14
CA ALA A 98 5.35 -10.40 -20.61
C ALA A 98 5.36 -8.92 -20.21
N ALA A 99 4.74 -8.04 -21.02
CA ALA A 99 4.63 -6.62 -20.72
C ALA A 99 3.75 -6.37 -19.48
N ALA A 100 2.60 -7.04 -19.38
CA ALA A 100 1.70 -6.94 -18.24
C ALA A 100 2.37 -7.44 -16.95
N GLN A 101 3.10 -8.56 -17.01
CA GLN A 101 3.85 -9.07 -15.85
C GLN A 101 4.95 -8.12 -15.42
N LYS A 102 5.70 -7.54 -16.37
CA LYS A 102 6.73 -6.54 -16.07
C LYS A 102 6.13 -5.31 -15.37
N SER A 103 4.98 -4.82 -15.85
CA SER A 103 4.28 -3.69 -15.24
C SER A 103 3.85 -3.99 -13.81
N ARG A 104 3.28 -5.17 -13.54
CA ARG A 104 2.88 -5.59 -12.19
C ARG A 104 4.05 -5.76 -11.24
N LEU A 105 5.12 -6.41 -11.68
CA LEU A 105 6.33 -6.54 -10.87
C LEU A 105 6.94 -5.16 -10.56
N HIS A 106 6.89 -4.24 -11.51
CA HIS A 106 7.29 -2.85 -11.26
C HIS A 106 6.39 -2.17 -10.22
N GLN A 107 5.08 -2.39 -10.24
CA GLN A 107 4.19 -1.86 -9.20
C GLN A 107 4.55 -2.42 -7.81
N VAL A 108 4.82 -3.72 -7.69
CA VAL A 108 5.18 -4.32 -6.40
C VAL A 108 6.55 -3.82 -5.93
N PHE A 109 7.60 -4.00 -6.74
CA PHE A 109 8.99 -3.79 -6.32
C PHE A 109 9.49 -2.35 -6.51
N GLY A 110 8.94 -1.61 -7.47
CA GLY A 110 9.37 -0.26 -7.80
C GLY A 110 8.52 0.85 -7.20
N VAL A 111 7.33 0.52 -6.67
CA VAL A 111 6.39 1.52 -6.13
C VAL A 111 5.95 1.15 -4.72
N LEU A 112 5.22 0.04 -4.57
CA LEU A 112 4.51 -0.27 -3.34
C LEU A 112 5.45 -0.67 -2.18
N LEU A 113 6.46 -1.51 -2.43
CA LEU A 113 7.46 -1.87 -1.41
C LEU A 113 8.30 -0.65 -0.97
N PRO A 114 8.85 0.18 -1.88
CA PRO A 114 9.51 1.42 -1.50
C PRO A 114 8.62 2.38 -0.71
N GLU A 115 7.35 2.56 -1.12
CA GLU A 115 6.40 3.39 -0.37
C GLU A 115 6.18 2.86 1.04
N ARG A 116 6.06 1.54 1.19
CA ARG A 116 5.95 0.90 2.50
C ARG A 116 7.16 1.18 3.40
N GLU A 117 8.36 1.14 2.84
CA GLU A 117 9.61 1.45 3.53
C GLU A 117 9.71 2.93 3.93
N LEU A 118 9.25 3.83 3.08
CA LEU A 118 9.13 5.26 3.40
C LEU A 118 8.20 5.49 4.59
N LEU A 119 7.04 4.80 4.63
CA LEU A 119 6.10 4.89 5.76
C LEU A 119 6.71 4.40 7.08
N PHE A 120 7.50 3.32 7.04
CA PHE A 120 8.25 2.85 8.21
C PHE A 120 9.28 3.88 8.67
N THR A 121 10.08 4.40 7.74
CA THR A 121 11.14 5.37 8.04
C THR A 121 10.55 6.66 8.64
N GLU A 122 9.45 7.14 8.08
CA GLU A 122 8.74 8.31 8.62
C GLU A 122 8.20 8.05 10.03
N TYR A 123 7.62 6.87 10.28
CA TYR A 123 7.14 6.49 11.60
C TYR A 123 8.28 6.41 12.62
N VAL A 124 9.38 5.73 12.28
CA VAL A 124 10.56 5.57 13.16
C VAL A 124 11.18 6.92 13.48
N SER A 125 11.32 7.80 12.49
CA SER A 125 11.85 9.15 12.70
C SER A 125 11.00 9.96 13.71
N LYS A 126 9.67 9.90 13.59
CA LYS A 126 8.76 10.56 14.55
C LYS A 126 8.81 9.90 15.93
N PHE A 127 8.88 8.57 15.96
CA PHE A 127 8.99 7.80 17.20
C PHE A 127 10.27 8.16 17.96
N ASP A 128 11.40 8.21 17.27
CA ASP A 128 12.71 8.56 17.84
C ASP A 128 12.70 9.97 18.42
N ALA A 129 12.01 10.91 17.78
CA ALA A 129 11.81 12.25 18.32
C ALA A 129 11.06 12.24 19.67
N LEU A 130 10.08 11.33 19.83
CA LEU A 130 9.35 11.18 21.09
C LEU A 130 10.20 10.48 22.16
N ILE A 131 11.02 9.50 21.77
CA ILE A 131 12.01 8.90 22.67
C ILE A 131 12.98 9.97 23.16
N TRP A 132 13.48 10.84 22.29
CA TRP A 132 14.36 11.95 22.66
C TRP A 132 13.72 12.89 23.70
N LEU A 133 12.42 13.14 23.59
CA LEU A 133 11.67 13.92 24.59
C LEU A 133 11.58 13.19 25.94
N ASP A 134 11.34 11.87 25.94
CA ASP A 134 11.31 11.04 27.15
C ASP A 134 12.63 11.07 27.92
N GLN A 135 13.76 11.35 27.24
CA GLN A 135 15.08 11.49 27.86
C GLN A 135 15.26 12.78 28.65
N GLN A 136 14.50 13.83 28.32
CA GLN A 136 14.72 15.15 28.89
C GLN A 136 14.49 15.12 30.40
N GLY A 137 15.54 15.40 31.17
CA GLY A 137 15.51 15.33 32.64
C GLY A 137 15.86 13.98 33.25
N ARG A 138 16.32 13.00 32.45
CA ARG A 138 16.82 11.70 32.93
C ARG A 138 18.33 11.60 32.71
N THR A 139 19.10 11.68 33.79
CA THR A 139 20.57 11.75 33.75
C THR A 139 21.28 10.42 33.95
N ASN A 140 20.56 9.37 34.35
CA ASN A 140 21.16 8.10 34.80
C ASN A 140 21.18 6.99 33.72
N TYR A 141 20.81 7.31 32.48
CA TYR A 141 20.66 6.34 31.40
C TYR A 141 21.77 6.55 30.37
N THR A 142 22.43 5.46 29.97
CA THR A 142 23.43 5.49 28.90
C THR A 142 22.76 5.49 27.52
N PRO A 143 23.50 5.81 26.42
CA PRO A 143 22.99 5.64 25.07
C PRO A 143 22.47 4.22 24.79
N GLU A 144 23.11 3.19 25.34
CA GLU A 144 22.70 1.79 25.21
C GLU A 144 21.39 1.51 25.94
N ASP A 145 21.18 2.09 27.12
CA ASP A 145 19.89 1.98 27.82
C ASP A 145 18.76 2.59 26.98
N TRP A 146 19.03 3.71 26.32
CA TRP A 146 18.06 4.37 25.45
C TRP A 146 17.78 3.60 24.17
N GLN A 147 18.80 2.95 23.58
CA GLN A 147 18.62 2.00 22.50
C GLN A 147 17.68 0.86 22.94
N GLY A 148 17.95 0.24 24.09
CA GLY A 148 17.12 -0.84 24.62
C GLY A 148 15.68 -0.39 24.89
N TYR A 149 15.49 0.79 25.48
CA TYR A 149 14.18 1.38 25.73
C TYR A 149 13.39 1.66 24.45
N ARG A 150 14.06 2.21 23.43
CA ARG A 150 13.49 2.44 22.11
C ARG A 150 13.07 1.12 21.48
N ASP A 151 13.97 0.15 21.38
CA ASP A 151 13.75 -1.09 20.65
C ASP A 151 12.64 -1.93 21.30
N ALA A 152 12.58 -1.97 22.64
CA ALA A 152 11.53 -2.67 23.38
C ALA A 152 10.12 -2.14 23.07
N ARG A 153 10.00 -0.87 22.69
CA ARG A 153 8.72 -0.22 22.36
C ARG A 153 8.44 -0.18 20.86
N LEU A 154 9.48 -0.04 20.05
CA LEU A 154 9.37 0.05 18.61
C LEU A 154 9.08 -1.32 17.99
N LYS A 155 9.81 -2.36 18.42
CA LYS A 155 9.71 -3.71 17.85
C LYS A 155 8.29 -4.27 17.81
N PRO A 156 7.48 -4.22 18.90
CA PRO A 156 6.11 -4.73 18.86
C PRO A 156 5.23 -4.06 17.81
N VAL A 157 5.41 -2.75 17.56
CA VAL A 157 4.63 -2.02 16.55
C VAL A 157 5.01 -2.46 15.15
N LEU A 158 6.31 -2.59 14.87
CA LEU A 158 6.82 -3.04 13.58
C LEU A 158 6.44 -4.50 13.30
N ASP A 159 6.58 -5.38 14.30
CA ASP A 159 6.17 -6.77 14.21
C ASP A 159 4.66 -6.88 13.95
N SER A 160 3.83 -6.08 14.63
CA SER A 160 2.38 -6.04 14.37
C SER A 160 2.04 -5.59 12.96
N ALA A 161 2.74 -4.58 12.43
CA ALA A 161 2.55 -4.11 11.05
C ALA A 161 2.94 -5.17 10.01
N THR A 162 3.98 -5.93 10.30
CA THR A 162 4.42 -7.05 9.47
C THR A 162 3.43 -8.21 9.50
N HIS A 163 2.98 -8.61 10.70
CA HIS A 163 1.98 -9.67 10.85
C HIS A 163 0.65 -9.32 10.17
N ALA A 164 0.24 -8.05 10.21
CA ALA A 164 -0.99 -7.61 9.52
C ALA A 164 -0.92 -7.86 8.01
N LEU A 165 0.21 -7.56 7.36
CA LEU A 165 0.42 -7.82 5.94
C LEU A 165 0.42 -9.32 5.62
N ILE A 166 1.09 -10.13 6.44
CA ILE A 166 1.09 -11.60 6.30
C ILE A 166 -0.33 -12.15 6.43
N ALA A 167 -1.09 -11.71 7.44
CA ALA A 167 -2.46 -12.14 7.65
C ALA A 167 -3.39 -11.76 6.49
N MET A 168 -3.20 -10.58 5.88
CA MET A 168 -3.92 -10.18 4.66
C MET A 168 -3.59 -11.10 3.48
N ASP A 169 -2.31 -11.41 3.24
CA ASP A 169 -1.87 -12.31 2.17
C ASP A 169 -2.44 -13.74 2.34
N GLU A 170 -2.42 -14.25 3.57
CA GLU A 170 -3.03 -15.54 3.90
C GLU A 170 -4.55 -15.54 3.70
N GLY A 171 -5.23 -14.47 4.13
CA GLY A 171 -6.67 -14.32 3.95
C GLY A 171 -7.07 -14.38 2.47
N MET A 172 -6.32 -13.67 1.61
CA MET A 172 -6.54 -13.66 0.16
C MET A 172 -6.26 -15.04 -0.46
N THR A 173 -5.22 -15.74 0.01
CA THR A 173 -4.93 -17.12 -0.42
C THR A 173 -6.07 -18.09 -0.06
N ARG A 174 -6.67 -17.97 1.13
CA ARG A 174 -7.81 -18.79 1.55
C ARG A 174 -9.08 -18.47 0.74
N TYR A 175 -9.35 -17.19 0.49
CA TYR A 175 -10.50 -16.76 -0.31
C TYR A 175 -10.42 -17.29 -1.74
N THR A 176 -9.27 -17.15 -2.40
CA THR A 176 -9.07 -17.63 -3.78
C THR A 176 -9.15 -19.16 -3.89
N THR A 177 -8.70 -19.90 -2.86
CA THR A 177 -8.81 -21.36 -2.80
C THR A 177 -10.26 -21.79 -2.60
N THR A 178 -10.97 -21.21 -1.62
CA THR A 178 -12.38 -21.52 -1.33
C THR A 178 -13.29 -21.20 -2.52
N THR A 179 -13.07 -20.06 -3.16
CA THR A 179 -13.82 -19.64 -4.35
C THR A 179 -13.53 -20.57 -5.54
N ARG A 180 -12.29 -21.05 -5.72
CA ARG A 180 -11.99 -22.10 -6.73
C ARG A 180 -12.70 -23.43 -6.48
N HIS A 181 -13.09 -23.73 -5.24
CA HIS A 181 -13.86 -24.94 -4.94
C HIS A 181 -15.36 -24.79 -5.22
N THR A 182 -15.90 -23.56 -5.20
CA THR A 182 -17.31 -23.31 -5.53
C THR A 182 -17.56 -23.12 -7.04
N TRP A 183 -16.55 -22.80 -7.85
CA TRP A 183 -16.70 -22.65 -9.31
C TRP A 183 -16.45 -23.94 -10.13
N ARG A 184 -16.35 -25.13 -9.51
CA ARG A 184 -16.40 -26.41 -10.25
C ARG A 184 -17.82 -26.79 -10.64
N THR A 185 -18.57 -25.87 -11.22
CA THR A 185 -19.76 -26.17 -12.02
C THR A 185 -19.51 -25.65 -13.43
N HIS A 186 -19.59 -26.58 -14.37
CA HIS A 186 -19.27 -26.45 -15.79
C HIS A 186 -19.78 -25.16 -16.43
N HIS A 187 -18.88 -24.27 -16.82
CA HIS A 187 -19.08 -23.44 -18.00
C HIS A 187 -17.77 -23.40 -18.82
N SER A 188 -17.72 -24.22 -19.86
CA SER A 188 -16.72 -24.11 -20.91
C SER A 188 -16.82 -22.73 -21.57
N PRO A 189 -15.73 -21.99 -21.79
CA PRO A 189 -15.78 -20.79 -22.61
C PRO A 189 -15.92 -21.21 -24.08
N SER A 190 -17.06 -20.89 -24.68
CA SER A 190 -17.26 -21.00 -26.12
C SER A 190 -16.34 -20.02 -26.85
N PHE A 191 -15.20 -20.51 -27.35
CA PHE A 191 -14.39 -19.79 -28.32
C PHE A 191 -15.19 -19.61 -29.62
N ARG A 192 -15.73 -18.40 -29.86
CA ARG A 192 -16.17 -18.01 -31.21
C ARG A 192 -14.95 -17.58 -32.01
N SER A 193 -14.57 -18.44 -32.95
CA SER A 193 -13.62 -18.13 -34.02
C SER A 193 -14.30 -17.20 -35.05
N PRO A 194 -13.63 -16.15 -35.56
CA PRO A 194 -14.17 -15.33 -36.63
C PRO A 194 -13.67 -15.84 -37.98
N CYS A 195 -14.51 -16.54 -38.75
CA CYS A 195 -14.30 -16.71 -40.18
C CYS A 195 -15.63 -16.71 -40.95
N THR A 196 -15.63 -15.90 -42.00
CA THR A 196 -16.39 -16.00 -43.26
C THR A 196 -17.90 -15.84 -43.23
N GLY A 197 -18.36 -14.68 -43.71
CA GLY A 197 -19.69 -14.47 -44.26
C GLY A 197 -19.59 -13.67 -45.56
N ALA A 198 -19.51 -14.37 -46.69
CA ALA A 198 -19.87 -13.85 -48.00
C ALA A 198 -21.38 -14.10 -48.26
N HIS A 199 -21.93 -13.37 -49.22
CA HIS A 199 -23.34 -13.25 -49.69
C HIS A 199 -24.13 -12.11 -49.03
N SER A 200 -24.40 -10.99 -49.71
CA SER A 200 -25.13 -10.74 -50.98
C SER A 200 -26.63 -10.52 -50.75
N GLU A 201 -27.11 -9.43 -51.38
CA GLU A 201 -28.51 -9.02 -51.63
C GLU A 201 -29.29 -8.40 -50.46
N ARG A 202 -29.58 -7.08 -50.43
CA ARG A 202 -30.35 -6.18 -51.34
C ARG A 202 -31.86 -6.25 -51.08
N SER A 203 -32.40 -5.26 -50.35
CA SER A 203 -33.43 -4.29 -50.82
C SER A 203 -34.19 -3.64 -49.66
N ASN A 204 -34.22 -2.29 -49.69
CA ASN A 204 -35.31 -1.33 -49.43
C ASN A 204 -36.28 -1.60 -48.25
N THR A 205 -36.62 -0.67 -47.34
CA THR A 205 -37.09 0.72 -47.49
C THR A 205 -37.12 1.40 -46.11
N SER A 206 -36.87 2.71 -45.99
CA SER A 206 -37.83 3.69 -45.40
C SER A 206 -37.20 5.06 -45.19
N ILE A 207 -37.82 6.03 -45.87
CA ILE A 207 -37.72 7.48 -45.69
C ILE A 207 -38.52 7.84 -44.44
N THR A 208 -37.96 8.65 -43.52
CA THR A 208 -38.63 9.86 -43.01
C THR A 208 -37.64 10.77 -42.28
N HIS A 209 -37.54 12.00 -42.77
CA HIS A 209 -36.80 13.12 -42.20
C HIS A 209 -37.46 13.63 -40.92
N GLY A 210 -36.62 14.12 -40.01
CA GLY A 210 -37.02 14.75 -38.76
C GLY A 210 -37.73 16.08 -38.97
N GLY A 211 -38.63 16.38 -38.04
CA GLY A 211 -39.23 17.69 -37.85
C GLY A 211 -38.88 18.19 -36.46
N THR A 212 -38.34 19.40 -36.39
CA THR A 212 -38.43 20.34 -35.26
C THR A 212 -37.84 21.65 -35.73
N GLU A 213 -38.67 22.66 -35.95
CA GLU A 213 -38.36 24.07 -35.64
C GLU A 213 -39.57 24.96 -35.93
N GLY A 214 -39.90 25.79 -34.94
CA GLY A 214 -40.93 26.82 -34.98
C GLY A 214 -41.07 27.43 -33.57
N PRO A 215 -41.52 28.68 -33.45
CA PRO A 215 -40.93 29.83 -34.12
C PRO A 215 -40.52 30.93 -33.13
N ASP A 216 -39.70 31.82 -33.69
CA ASP A 216 -39.29 33.12 -33.19
C ASP A 216 -40.49 34.07 -33.06
N SER A 217 -40.55 34.84 -31.97
CA SER A 217 -41.41 36.02 -31.79
C SER A 217 -40.94 36.82 -30.58
N GLY A 218 -40.29 37.95 -30.84
CA GLY A 218 -39.91 38.94 -29.84
C GLY A 218 -39.69 40.31 -30.49
N GLU A 219 -40.79 41.04 -30.73
CA GLU A 219 -40.77 42.49 -30.89
C GLU A 219 -40.57 43.15 -29.52
N LEU A 220 -39.51 43.95 -29.38
CA LEU A 220 -39.48 45.36 -28.92
C LEU A 220 -38.03 45.84 -28.77
#